data_AF-A0A3M1DY16-F1
#
_entry.id   AF-A0A3M1DY16-F1
#
_cell.length_a   1.000
_cell.length_b   1.000
_cell.length_c   1.000
_cell.angle_alpha   90.00
_cell.angle_beta   90.00
_cell.angle_gamma   90.00
#
_symmetry.space_group_name_H-M   'P 1'
#
loop_
_entity.id
_entity.type
_entity.pdbx_description
1 polymer ?
#
loop_
_entity_poly.entity_id
_entity_poly.type
_entity_poly.pdbx_seq_one_letter_code
_entity_poly.pdbx_strand_id
1 'polypeptide(L)'
;MIGREPDGFLRIKPPKGVTVWIHRQFVQMLPGSAASLPTTGRSDIPSPGAGASKGGKGVPADTEKASLGTAAGAVSVEGRPSSALAAIADPTLRETLRGLDARAEAELKKPVEQRNFRPLIGEYEKVASGASDETGRRYARARLDQLRYMAKVVETLQELRRMNEKAESQRRRFLEERAELGSKLPPIPSDIDVQGELRTSALYPPGSQPRRFRLVDASGGRERTIGYVEIPPDAKIAVNDLVGRYVGVRASKKRLQAGAINPVPIYVAEDIVPLQPPKTAAAVSPGEH
;
A
#
# COMPACT_ATOMS: atom_id res chain seq x y z
N MET A 1 30.59 -15.70 -4.33
CA MET A 1 30.02 -16.71 -5.24
C MET A 1 28.64 -17.09 -4.72
N ILE A 2 27.60 -16.85 -5.51
CA ILE A 2 26.21 -17.22 -5.19
C ILE A 2 25.95 -18.53 -5.94
N GLY A 3 25.91 -19.65 -5.23
CA GLY A 3 25.52 -20.94 -5.82
C GLY A 3 24.01 -20.99 -5.99
N ARG A 4 23.54 -21.35 -7.19
CA ARG A 4 22.13 -21.71 -7.43
C ARG A 4 21.98 -23.18 -7.05
N GLU A 5 21.36 -23.44 -5.91
CA GLU A 5 20.81 -24.77 -5.56
C GLU A 5 19.32 -24.82 -5.97
N PRO A 6 18.75 -26.02 -6.23
CA PRO A 6 17.42 -26.19 -6.81
C PRO A 6 16.25 -25.71 -5.93
N ASP A 7 16.49 -25.36 -4.68
CA ASP A 7 15.43 -25.04 -3.72
C ASP A 7 14.97 -23.57 -3.75
N GLY A 8 15.51 -22.73 -4.64
CA GLY A 8 15.07 -21.34 -4.81
C GLY A 8 15.47 -20.36 -3.68
N PHE A 9 16.07 -20.84 -2.59
CA PHE A 9 16.56 -20.00 -1.50
C PHE A 9 18.00 -19.51 -1.74
N LEU A 10 18.23 -18.21 -1.61
CA LEU A 10 19.57 -17.61 -1.64
C LEU A 10 20.21 -17.69 -0.25
N ARG A 11 21.21 -18.55 -0.07
CA ARG A 11 22.04 -18.56 1.14
C ARG A 11 23.09 -17.45 1.07
N ILE A 12 22.89 -16.40 1.86
CA ILE A 12 23.89 -15.34 2.03
C ILE A 12 24.90 -15.82 3.07
N LYS A 13 26.14 -16.11 2.64
CA LYS A 13 27.24 -16.37 3.58
C LYS A 13 27.75 -15.02 4.10
N PRO A 14 27.60 -14.70 5.40
CA PRO A 14 28.06 -13.42 5.91
C PRO A 14 29.60 -13.30 5.79
N PRO A 15 30.13 -12.07 5.57
CA PRO A 15 31.56 -11.81 5.65
C PRO A 15 32.15 -12.20 7.02
N LYS A 16 33.45 -12.49 7.08
CA LYS A 16 34.13 -12.82 8.35
C LYS A 16 33.92 -11.68 9.37
N GLY A 17 33.44 -12.01 10.56
CA GLY A 17 33.21 -11.06 11.66
C GLY A 17 31.81 -10.42 11.69
N VAL A 18 30.91 -10.77 10.77
CA VAL A 18 29.54 -10.23 10.74
C VAL A 18 28.54 -11.28 11.21
N THR A 19 27.76 -10.94 12.24
CA THR A 19 26.64 -11.77 12.72
C THR A 19 25.33 -11.27 12.12
N VAL A 20 24.58 -12.16 11.49
CA VAL A 20 23.22 -11.86 11.00
C VAL A 20 22.21 -12.38 12.01
N TRP A 21 21.35 -11.48 12.48
CA TRP A 21 20.24 -11.83 13.37
C TRP A 21 18.97 -11.94 12.54
N ILE A 22 18.32 -13.10 12.55
CA ILE A 22 17.03 -13.31 11.91
C ILE A 22 16.00 -13.52 13.02
N HIS A 23 14.95 -12.71 13.02
CA HIS A 23 13.87 -12.86 13.99
C HIS A 23 13.22 -14.25 13.82
N ARG A 24 13.04 -14.99 14.92
CA ARG A 24 12.59 -16.40 14.91
C ARG A 24 11.29 -16.62 14.12
N GLN A 25 10.43 -15.61 14.03
CA GLN A 25 9.18 -15.66 13.25
C GLN A 25 9.37 -15.92 11.75
N PHE A 26 10.56 -15.64 11.21
CA PHE A 26 10.88 -15.82 9.78
C PHE A 26 11.70 -17.09 9.52
N VAL A 27 11.87 -17.97 10.53
CA VAL A 27 12.63 -19.21 10.40
C VAL A 27 11.72 -20.39 10.71
N GLN A 28 11.51 -21.27 9.74
CA GLN A 28 10.86 -22.56 9.96
C GLN A 28 11.92 -23.56 10.44
N MET A 29 11.82 -24.00 11.68
CA MET A 29 12.74 -25.00 12.24
C MET A 29 12.35 -26.38 11.70
N LEU A 30 13.24 -26.99 10.92
CA LEU A 30 13.05 -28.36 10.44
C LEU A 30 13.17 -29.34 11.63
N PRO A 31 12.22 -30.27 11.80
CA PRO A 31 12.29 -31.27 12.85
C PRO A 31 13.53 -32.17 12.64
N GLY A 32 14.37 -32.27 13.67
CA GLY A 32 15.64 -33.02 13.63
C GLY A 32 16.91 -32.15 13.62
N SER A 33 16.80 -30.84 13.44
CA SER A 33 17.94 -29.92 13.56
C SER A 33 18.20 -29.54 15.02
N ALA A 34 18.80 -30.46 15.77
CA ALA A 34 19.26 -30.20 17.14
C ALA A 34 20.62 -29.49 17.14
N ALA A 35 20.66 -28.25 16.64
CA ALA A 35 21.81 -27.38 16.87
C ALA A 35 21.65 -26.71 18.24
N SER A 36 22.41 -27.20 19.21
CA SER A 36 22.56 -26.63 20.55
C SER A 36 22.90 -25.14 20.47
N LEU A 37 21.99 -24.28 20.96
CA LEU A 37 22.22 -22.84 21.09
C LEU A 37 23.34 -22.59 22.11
N PRO A 38 24.35 -21.75 21.81
CA PRO A 38 25.30 -21.30 22.82
C PRO A 38 24.59 -20.33 23.78
N THR A 39 24.38 -20.77 25.03
CA THR A 39 24.01 -19.89 26.15
C THR A 39 25.14 -18.90 26.37
N THR A 40 24.98 -17.66 25.89
CA THR A 40 25.96 -16.60 26.13
C THR A 40 25.30 -15.38 26.76
N GLY A 41 25.81 -15.05 27.94
CA GLY A 41 25.82 -13.79 28.67
C GLY A 41 24.98 -12.62 28.16
N ARG A 42 24.12 -12.16 29.06
CA ARG A 42 23.55 -10.80 29.11
C ARG A 42 24.69 -9.78 28.97
N SER A 43 24.69 -9.06 27.85
CA SER A 43 25.63 -7.95 27.60
C SER A 43 24.81 -6.72 27.25
N ASP A 44 24.93 -5.70 28.10
CA ASP A 44 24.37 -4.37 27.90
C ASP A 44 24.95 -3.75 26.61
N ILE A 45 24.10 -3.27 25.70
CA ILE A 45 24.52 -2.47 24.55
C ILE A 45 23.57 -1.27 24.37
N PRO A 46 24.12 -0.05 24.17
CA PRO A 46 23.36 1.18 24.03
C PRO A 46 22.80 1.36 22.61
N SER A 47 21.73 2.15 22.53
CA SER A 47 21.04 2.56 21.31
C SER A 47 21.88 3.52 20.46
N PRO A 48 22.06 3.27 19.15
CA PRO A 48 22.48 4.30 18.21
C PRO A 48 21.38 4.61 17.17
N GLY A 49 21.20 5.91 16.94
CA GLY A 49 20.24 6.46 15.99
C GLY A 49 20.68 6.44 14.53
N ALA A 50 19.71 6.84 13.71
CA ALA A 50 19.77 7.46 12.38
C ALA A 50 20.91 7.07 11.42
N GLY A 51 20.56 6.37 10.34
CA GLY A 51 21.38 6.23 9.15
C GLY A 51 20.56 5.77 7.94
N ALA A 52 20.64 6.54 6.85
CA ALA A 52 19.90 6.40 5.62
C ALA A 52 20.07 5.04 4.90
N SER A 53 19.02 4.58 4.20
CA SER A 53 19.12 3.46 3.25
C SER A 53 18.62 3.85 1.87
N LYS A 54 19.53 3.78 0.89
CA LYS A 54 19.33 3.82 -0.56
C LYS A 54 19.07 2.39 -1.07
N GLY A 55 18.09 2.23 -1.99
CA GLY A 55 18.00 1.23 -3.09
C GLY A 55 18.06 -0.26 -2.72
N GLY A 56 17.25 -1.18 -3.23
CA GLY A 56 16.41 -1.24 -4.43
C GLY A 56 16.48 -2.68 -4.98
N LYS A 57 15.33 -3.31 -5.25
CA LYS A 57 15.01 -4.50 -6.10
C LYS A 57 13.63 -4.98 -5.62
N GLY A 58 12.56 -5.01 -6.41
CA GLY A 58 12.43 -5.56 -7.76
C GLY A 58 11.57 -6.82 -7.63
N VAL A 59 10.24 -6.69 -7.76
CA VAL A 59 9.30 -7.83 -7.72
C VAL A 59 8.59 -7.89 -9.09
N PRO A 60 8.54 -9.05 -9.76
CA PRO A 60 7.76 -9.23 -10.97
C PRO A 60 6.27 -9.28 -10.64
N ALA A 61 5.47 -8.69 -11.52
CA ALA A 61 4.03 -8.77 -11.48
C ALA A 61 3.60 -10.14 -12.00
N ASP A 62 3.21 -11.02 -11.07
CA ASP A 62 2.27 -12.10 -11.36
C ASP A 62 1.07 -11.96 -10.42
N THR A 63 -0.09 -12.20 -11.00
CA THR A 63 -1.42 -12.08 -10.40
C THR A 63 -1.61 -13.18 -9.36
N GLU A 64 -1.12 -12.97 -8.15
CA GLU A 64 -1.49 -13.81 -6.99
C GLU A 64 -2.55 -13.09 -6.16
N LYS A 65 -3.68 -13.78 -5.98
CA LYS A 65 -4.69 -13.47 -4.97
C LYS A 65 -3.97 -13.19 -3.65
N ALA A 66 -4.00 -11.94 -3.23
CA ALA A 66 -3.55 -11.53 -1.90
C ALA A 66 -4.44 -12.22 -0.86
N SER A 67 -4.07 -13.42 -0.44
CA SER A 67 -4.53 -13.96 0.82
C SER A 67 -3.89 -13.09 1.89
N LEU A 68 -4.69 -12.25 2.53
CA LEU A 68 -4.34 -11.62 3.79
C LEU A 68 -3.96 -12.74 4.76
N GLY A 69 -2.65 -12.97 4.90
CA GLY A 69 -2.07 -13.84 5.90
C GLY A 69 -2.33 -13.24 7.25
N THR A 70 -3.51 -13.50 7.79
CA THR A 70 -3.84 -13.30 9.18
C THR A 70 -2.92 -14.20 9.99
N ALA A 71 -1.76 -13.68 10.37
CA ALA A 71 -0.94 -14.24 11.44
C ALA A 71 -1.67 -13.99 12.77
N ALA A 72 -2.83 -14.63 12.93
CA ALA A 72 -3.34 -14.96 14.24
C ALA A 72 -2.41 -16.04 14.77
N GLY A 73 -1.40 -15.63 15.54
CA GLY A 73 -0.83 -16.53 16.54
C GLY A 73 -2.00 -17.00 17.39
N ALA A 74 -2.52 -18.19 17.08
CA ALA A 74 -3.51 -18.87 17.87
C ALA A 74 -2.84 -19.18 19.20
N VAL A 75 -2.88 -18.21 20.11
CA VAL A 75 -2.79 -18.50 21.54
C VAL A 75 -3.99 -19.39 21.78
N SER A 76 -3.76 -20.70 21.80
CA SER A 76 -4.78 -21.70 22.15
C SER A 76 -5.11 -21.46 23.62
N VAL A 77 -6.04 -20.54 23.88
CA VAL A 77 -6.66 -20.36 25.19
C VAL A 77 -7.72 -21.46 25.31
N GLU A 78 -7.27 -22.71 25.37
CA GLU A 78 -8.12 -23.91 25.50
C GLU A 78 -8.65 -24.12 26.93
N GLY A 79 -8.61 -23.10 27.78
CA GLY A 79 -9.40 -23.04 28.99
C GLY A 79 -10.81 -22.58 28.65
N ARG A 80 -11.74 -23.49 28.31
CA ARG A 80 -13.17 -23.17 28.25
C ARG A 80 -13.59 -22.53 29.59
N PRO A 81 -14.04 -21.27 29.63
CA PRO A 81 -14.39 -20.57 30.87
C PRO A 81 -15.56 -21.22 31.64
N SER A 82 -16.27 -22.16 31.03
CA SER A 82 -17.43 -22.84 31.59
C SER A 82 -17.16 -23.54 32.94
N SER A 83 -15.94 -24.04 33.20
CA SER A 83 -15.61 -24.65 34.49
C SER A 83 -15.43 -23.62 35.62
N ALA A 84 -14.93 -22.43 35.31
CA ALA A 84 -14.70 -21.38 36.31
C ALA A 84 -16.00 -20.81 36.87
N LEU A 85 -17.08 -20.81 36.07
CA LEU A 85 -18.40 -20.35 36.51
C LEU A 85 -18.99 -21.25 37.61
N ALA A 86 -18.70 -22.55 37.59
CA ALA A 86 -19.19 -23.50 38.60
C ALA A 86 -18.54 -23.29 39.98
N ALA A 87 -17.34 -22.70 40.04
CA ALA A 87 -16.61 -22.44 41.27
C ALA A 87 -17.08 -21.20 42.05
N ILE A 88 -17.95 -20.36 41.47
CA ILE A 88 -18.50 -19.15 42.09
C ILE A 88 -19.46 -19.55 43.20
N ALA A 89 -19.22 -19.14 44.45
CA ALA A 89 -20.02 -19.58 45.60
C ALA A 89 -21.45 -19.00 45.61
N ASP A 90 -21.62 -17.74 45.19
CA ASP A 90 -22.91 -17.05 45.18
C ASP A 90 -23.79 -17.52 43.99
N PRO A 91 -24.94 -18.16 44.24
CA PRO A 91 -25.81 -18.67 43.17
C PRO A 91 -26.44 -17.56 42.33
N THR A 92 -26.70 -16.38 42.91
CA THR A 92 -27.34 -15.25 42.21
C THR A 92 -26.37 -14.61 41.22
N LEU A 93 -25.12 -14.43 41.64
CA LEU A 93 -24.03 -13.96 40.80
C LEU A 93 -23.74 -14.95 39.67
N ARG A 94 -23.72 -16.25 39.99
CA ARG A 94 -23.52 -17.33 39.00
C ARG A 94 -24.57 -17.30 37.90
N GLU A 95 -25.85 -17.16 38.26
CA GLU A 95 -26.94 -17.10 37.29
C GLU A 95 -26.89 -15.81 36.44
N THR A 96 -26.53 -14.69 37.07
CA THR A 96 -26.33 -13.41 36.36
C THR A 96 -25.23 -13.53 35.30
N LEU A 97 -24.08 -14.10 35.67
CA LEU A 97 -22.96 -14.32 34.74
C LEU A 97 -23.32 -15.32 33.64
N ARG A 98 -24.06 -16.39 33.96
CA ARG A 98 -24.58 -17.33 32.95
C ARG A 98 -25.47 -16.62 31.92
N GLY A 99 -26.38 -15.75 32.37
CA GLY A 99 -27.24 -14.97 31.48
C GLY A 99 -26.46 -13.98 30.61
N LEU A 100 -25.38 -13.38 31.14
CA LEU A 100 -24.47 -12.54 30.38
C LEU A 100 -23.68 -13.32 29.32
N ASP A 101 -23.20 -14.51 29.66
CA ASP A 101 -22.49 -15.38 28.72
C ASP A 101 -23.39 -15.88 27.59
N ALA A 102 -24.64 -16.26 27.88
CA ALA A 102 -25.59 -16.65 26.86
C ALA A 102 -25.87 -15.52 25.87
N ARG A 103 -25.98 -14.26 26.35
CA ARG A 103 -26.12 -13.08 25.48
C ARG A 103 -24.87 -12.80 24.68
N ALA A 104 -23.68 -12.94 25.27
CA ALA A 104 -22.42 -12.82 24.55
C ALA A 104 -22.30 -13.88 23.43
N GLU A 105 -22.71 -15.12 23.69
CA GLU A 105 -22.72 -16.18 22.68
C GLU A 105 -23.74 -15.89 21.55
N ALA A 106 -24.92 -15.36 21.90
CA ALA A 106 -25.89 -14.92 20.90
C ALA A 106 -25.32 -13.79 20.02
N GLU A 107 -24.57 -12.86 20.59
CA GLU A 107 -23.91 -11.79 19.85
C GLU A 107 -22.85 -12.33 18.89
N LEU A 108 -22.10 -13.37 19.31
CA LEU A 108 -21.11 -14.03 18.47
C LEU A 108 -21.70 -14.74 17.26
N LYS A 109 -22.95 -15.19 17.34
CA LYS A 109 -23.66 -15.83 16.22
C LYS A 109 -24.08 -14.84 15.13
N LYS A 110 -24.12 -13.53 15.42
CA LYS A 110 -24.44 -12.50 14.42
C LYS A 110 -23.29 -12.33 13.41
N PRO A 111 -23.59 -11.86 12.18
CA PRO A 111 -22.57 -11.37 11.25
C PRO A 111 -21.70 -10.30 11.89
N VAL A 112 -20.40 -10.26 11.58
CA VAL A 112 -19.40 -9.41 12.24
C VAL A 112 -19.81 -7.94 12.26
N GLU A 113 -20.47 -7.48 11.21
CA GLU A 113 -20.94 -6.11 11.02
C GLU A 113 -22.07 -5.72 11.97
N GLN A 114 -22.86 -6.70 12.40
CA GLN A 114 -24.03 -6.53 13.27
C GLN A 114 -23.72 -6.77 14.74
N ARG A 115 -22.49 -7.20 15.06
CA ARG A 115 -22.08 -7.47 16.44
C ARG A 115 -21.91 -6.18 17.22
N ASN A 116 -22.48 -6.12 18.42
CA ASN A 116 -22.35 -5.01 19.35
C ASN A 116 -22.12 -5.52 20.78
N PHE A 117 -20.86 -5.52 21.21
CA PHE A 117 -20.48 -5.94 22.56
C PHE A 117 -20.57 -4.82 23.61
N ARG A 118 -20.82 -3.55 23.24
CA ARG A 118 -20.80 -2.42 24.19
C ARG A 118 -21.78 -2.57 25.36
N PRO A 119 -23.04 -3.00 25.15
CA PRO A 119 -23.97 -3.20 26.27
C PRO A 119 -23.46 -4.26 27.25
N LEU A 120 -22.93 -5.37 26.72
CA LEU A 120 -22.39 -6.47 27.53
C LEU A 120 -21.16 -6.04 28.33
N ILE A 121 -20.25 -5.26 27.74
CA ILE A 121 -19.08 -4.70 28.43
C ILE A 121 -19.54 -3.90 29.66
N GLY A 122 -20.52 -3.00 29.51
CA GLY A 122 -21.03 -2.20 30.63
C GLY A 122 -21.68 -3.04 31.73
N GLU A 123 -22.34 -4.14 31.39
CA GLU A 123 -22.92 -5.05 32.40
C GLU A 123 -21.85 -5.89 33.10
N TYR A 124 -20.85 -6.40 32.38
CA TYR A 124 -19.70 -7.08 32.99
C TYR A 124 -18.87 -6.16 33.89
N GLU A 125 -18.73 -4.86 33.57
CA GLU A 125 -18.08 -3.87 34.43
C GLU A 125 -18.80 -3.67 35.76
N LYS A 126 -20.15 -3.62 35.74
CA LYS A 126 -20.96 -3.55 36.96
C LYS A 126 -20.73 -4.78 37.83
N VAL A 127 -20.69 -5.97 37.25
CA VAL A 127 -20.42 -7.20 38.00
C VAL A 127 -18.98 -7.23 38.53
N ALA A 128 -18.00 -6.85 37.72
CA ALA A 128 -16.58 -6.82 38.08
C ALA A 128 -16.23 -5.77 39.15
N SER A 129 -17.07 -4.76 39.35
CA SER A 129 -16.89 -3.73 40.40
C SER A 129 -17.75 -3.99 41.64
N GLY A 130 -18.95 -4.54 41.49
CA GLY A 130 -19.91 -4.74 42.58
C GLY A 130 -19.95 -6.14 43.21
N ALA A 131 -19.34 -7.16 42.61
CA ALA A 131 -19.40 -8.53 43.14
C ALA A 131 -18.67 -8.67 44.49
N SER A 132 -19.36 -9.22 45.49
CA SER A 132 -18.80 -9.60 46.80
C SER A 132 -17.84 -10.80 46.70
N ASP A 133 -18.13 -11.74 45.80
CA ASP A 133 -17.27 -12.90 45.53
C ASP A 133 -16.09 -12.55 44.61
N GLU A 134 -14.87 -12.80 45.11
CA GLU A 134 -13.62 -12.58 44.38
C GLU A 134 -13.50 -13.48 43.15
N THR A 135 -14.03 -14.71 43.21
CA THR A 135 -13.98 -15.65 42.06
C THR A 135 -14.83 -15.14 40.91
N GLY A 136 -16.09 -14.75 41.19
CA GLY A 136 -16.96 -14.12 40.20
C GLY A 136 -16.42 -12.80 39.66
N ARG A 137 -15.73 -12.01 40.50
CA ARG A 137 -15.08 -10.76 40.07
C ARG A 137 -13.94 -11.03 39.07
N ARG A 138 -13.07 -12.00 39.36
CA ARG A 138 -11.98 -12.41 38.45
C ARG A 138 -12.52 -12.95 37.14
N TYR A 139 -13.57 -13.77 37.21
CA TYR A 139 -14.27 -14.28 36.02
C TYR A 139 -14.79 -13.13 35.14
N ALA A 140 -15.53 -12.19 35.74
CA ALA A 140 -16.10 -11.05 35.03
C ALA A 140 -15.02 -10.18 34.36
N ARG A 141 -13.88 -9.94 35.05
CA ARG A 141 -12.74 -9.20 34.48
C ARG A 141 -12.12 -9.91 33.27
N ALA A 142 -11.85 -11.21 33.38
CA ALA A 142 -11.32 -11.98 32.27
C ALA A 142 -12.25 -11.95 31.05
N ARG A 143 -13.57 -12.04 31.28
CA ARG A 143 -14.57 -11.97 30.22
C ARG A 143 -14.69 -10.57 29.62
N LEU A 144 -14.57 -9.54 30.44
CA LEU A 144 -14.53 -8.15 30.01
C LEU A 144 -13.38 -7.89 29.03
N ASP A 145 -12.18 -8.38 29.34
CA ASP A 145 -11.00 -8.22 28.48
C ASP A 145 -11.20 -8.89 27.12
N GLN A 146 -11.79 -10.09 27.11
CA GLN A 146 -12.17 -10.78 25.88
C GLN A 146 -13.16 -9.96 25.06
N LEU A 147 -14.25 -9.47 25.67
CA LEU A 147 -15.27 -8.69 24.98
C LEU A 147 -14.73 -7.36 24.43
N ARG A 148 -13.84 -6.69 25.18
CA ARG A 148 -13.17 -5.46 24.72
C ARG A 148 -12.27 -5.72 23.51
N TYR A 149 -11.50 -6.81 23.53
CA TYR A 149 -10.71 -7.22 22.37
C TYR A 149 -11.59 -7.47 21.15
N MET A 150 -12.68 -8.23 21.31
CA MET A 150 -13.61 -8.51 20.22
C MET A 150 -14.31 -7.25 19.69
N ALA A 151 -14.71 -6.34 20.57
CA ALA A 151 -15.26 -5.04 20.17
C ALA A 151 -14.25 -4.24 19.33
N LYS A 152 -12.97 -4.28 19.69
CA LYS A 152 -11.92 -3.60 18.92
C LYS A 152 -11.74 -4.20 17.53
N VAL A 153 -11.76 -5.53 17.41
CA VAL A 153 -11.69 -6.21 16.11
C VAL A 153 -12.86 -5.81 15.20
N VAL A 154 -14.08 -5.77 15.74
CA VAL A 154 -15.28 -5.35 14.98
C VAL A 154 -15.13 -3.89 14.50
N GLU A 155 -14.68 -2.99 15.37
CA GLU A 155 -14.44 -1.58 15.02
C GLU A 155 -13.42 -1.43 13.88
N THR A 156 -12.28 -2.14 13.97
CA THR A 156 -11.24 -2.11 12.92
C THR A 156 -11.75 -2.64 11.58
N LEU A 157 -12.56 -3.70 11.58
CA LEU A 157 -13.14 -4.22 10.34
C LEU A 157 -14.15 -3.25 9.72
N GLN A 158 -14.95 -2.56 10.54
CA GLN A 158 -15.86 -1.51 10.06
C GLN A 158 -15.09 -0.33 9.46
N GLU A 159 -13.97 0.07 10.06
CA GLU A 159 -13.10 1.13 9.54
C GLU A 159 -12.47 0.75 8.19
N LEU A 160 -11.92 -0.46 8.09
CA LEU A 160 -11.36 -0.99 6.83
C LEU A 160 -12.39 -0.96 5.70
N ARG A 161 -13.63 -1.35 5.99
CA ARG A 161 -14.73 -1.32 5.01
C ARG A 161 -15.05 0.11 4.55
N ARG A 162 -15.17 1.06 5.48
CA ARG A 162 -15.39 2.48 5.15
C ARG A 162 -14.27 3.04 4.27
N MET A 163 -13.01 2.67 4.54
CA MET A 163 -11.88 3.06 3.71
C MET A 163 -11.98 2.47 2.29
N ASN A 164 -12.37 1.20 2.16
CA ASN A 164 -12.55 0.57 0.85
C ASN A 164 -13.68 1.23 0.05
N GLU A 165 -14.84 1.48 0.66
CA GLU A 165 -15.97 2.18 0.01
C GLU A 165 -15.58 3.60 -0.45
N LYS A 166 -14.78 4.31 0.35
CA LYS A 166 -14.23 5.62 -0.04
C LYS A 166 -13.25 5.50 -1.22
N ALA A 167 -12.37 4.49 -1.22
CA ALA A 167 -11.43 4.27 -2.32
C ALA A 167 -12.15 3.91 -3.63
N GLU A 168 -13.18 3.06 -3.56
CA GLU A 168 -13.98 2.68 -4.73
C GLU A 168 -14.78 3.85 -5.30
N SER A 169 -15.41 4.66 -4.45
CA SER A 169 -16.13 5.86 -4.90
C SER A 169 -15.20 6.90 -5.53
N GLN A 170 -14.01 7.11 -4.96
CA GLN A 170 -12.97 7.95 -5.57
C GLN A 170 -12.54 7.40 -6.93
N ARG A 171 -12.27 6.10 -7.03
CA ARG A 171 -11.92 5.45 -8.29
C ARG A 171 -13.00 5.63 -9.36
N ARG A 172 -14.28 5.48 -8.99
CA ARG A 172 -15.40 5.70 -9.91
C ARG A 172 -15.43 7.15 -10.42
N ARG A 173 -15.33 8.14 -9.52
CA ARG A 173 -15.26 9.56 -9.89
C ARG A 173 -14.11 9.86 -10.84
N PHE A 174 -12.91 9.33 -10.56
CA PHE A 174 -11.77 9.51 -11.46
C PHE A 174 -11.99 8.89 -12.85
N LEU A 175 -12.69 7.75 -12.94
CA LEU A 175 -13.02 7.15 -14.23
C LEU A 175 -14.06 7.97 -14.99
N GLU A 176 -15.08 8.48 -14.31
CA GLU A 176 -16.09 9.38 -14.88
C GLU A 176 -15.44 10.68 -15.40
N GLU A 177 -14.61 11.33 -14.58
CA GLU A 177 -13.85 12.52 -14.97
C GLU A 177 -12.93 12.25 -16.17
N ARG A 178 -12.27 11.09 -16.23
CA ARG A 178 -11.45 10.71 -17.40
C ARG A 178 -12.28 10.47 -18.66
N ALA A 179 -13.47 9.89 -18.54
CA ALA A 179 -14.36 9.71 -19.67
C ALA A 179 -14.85 11.06 -20.21
N GLU A 180 -15.15 12.02 -19.34
CA GLU A 180 -15.52 13.38 -19.72
C GLU A 180 -14.36 14.17 -20.34
N LEU A 181 -13.14 13.98 -19.86
CA LEU A 181 -11.96 14.61 -20.47
C LEU A 181 -11.66 14.04 -21.86
N GLY A 182 -11.92 12.75 -22.07
CA GLY A 182 -11.75 12.11 -23.38
C GLY A 182 -12.62 12.73 -24.48
N SER A 183 -13.85 13.18 -24.15
CA SER A 183 -14.76 13.77 -25.14
C SER A 183 -14.48 15.25 -25.44
N LYS A 184 -13.75 15.95 -24.58
CA LYS A 184 -13.41 17.38 -24.74
C LYS A 184 -12.09 17.64 -25.46
N LEU A 185 -11.28 16.60 -25.68
CA LEU A 185 -10.03 16.77 -26.42
C LEU A 185 -10.38 16.95 -27.92
N PRO A 186 -9.88 18.01 -28.58
CA PRO A 186 -10.08 18.17 -30.01
C PRO A 186 -9.52 16.93 -30.72
N PRO A 187 -10.18 16.45 -31.80
CA PRO A 187 -9.70 15.29 -32.54
C PRO A 187 -8.27 15.56 -32.99
N ILE A 188 -7.35 14.76 -32.47
CA ILE A 188 -5.97 14.78 -32.94
C ILE A 188 -6.01 14.26 -34.37
N PRO A 189 -5.34 14.91 -35.36
CA PRO A 189 -5.22 14.34 -36.69
C PRO A 189 -4.79 12.88 -36.57
N SER A 190 -5.45 11.98 -37.30
CA SER A 190 -5.42 10.51 -37.10
C SER A 190 -4.04 9.88 -37.00
N ASP A 191 -3.00 10.60 -37.43
CA ASP A 191 -1.65 10.10 -37.56
C ASP A 191 -0.67 10.71 -36.53
N ILE A 192 -1.13 11.58 -35.62
CA ILE A 192 -0.28 12.23 -34.62
C ILE A 192 -0.61 11.67 -33.23
N ASP A 193 0.39 11.16 -32.53
CA ASP A 193 0.20 10.52 -31.22
C ASP A 193 0.18 11.51 -30.06
N VAL A 194 0.96 12.58 -30.18
CA VAL A 194 1.07 13.64 -29.18
C VAL A 194 1.57 14.93 -29.84
N GLN A 195 1.14 16.08 -29.33
CA GLN A 195 1.57 17.39 -29.81
C GLN A 195 2.05 18.24 -28.64
N GLY A 196 2.97 19.16 -28.91
CA GLY A 196 3.51 20.08 -27.92
C GLY A 196 4.71 20.86 -28.42
N GLU A 197 5.23 21.74 -27.58
CA GLU A 197 6.49 22.42 -27.85
C GLU A 197 7.67 21.50 -27.50
N LEU A 198 8.55 21.25 -28.47
CA LEU A 198 9.71 20.40 -28.28
C LEU A 198 10.83 21.21 -27.61
N ARG A 199 11.33 20.76 -26.46
CA ARG A 199 12.41 21.43 -25.73
C ARG A 199 13.55 20.48 -25.38
N THR A 200 14.73 21.05 -25.17
CA THR A 200 15.87 20.31 -24.63
C THR A 200 15.55 19.86 -23.20
N SER A 201 15.77 18.58 -22.90
CA SER A 201 15.58 18.07 -21.55
C SER A 201 16.79 18.39 -20.67
N ALA A 202 16.57 19.00 -19.51
CA ALA A 202 17.61 19.18 -18.50
C ALA A 202 18.10 17.84 -17.90
N LEU A 203 17.27 16.79 -17.95
CA LEU A 203 17.61 15.47 -17.43
C LEU A 203 18.44 14.63 -18.42
N TYR A 204 18.40 14.98 -19.71
CA TYR A 204 19.07 14.25 -20.78
C TYR A 204 19.86 15.25 -21.63
N PRO A 205 21.06 15.66 -21.18
CA PRO A 205 21.85 16.65 -21.89
C PRO A 205 22.24 16.15 -23.29
N PRO A 206 22.56 17.06 -24.23
CA PRO A 206 23.07 16.69 -25.54
C PRO A 206 24.30 15.77 -25.40
N GLY A 207 24.29 14.66 -26.13
CA GLY A 207 25.31 13.60 -26.05
C GLY A 207 24.91 12.38 -25.20
N SER A 208 23.86 12.48 -24.37
CA SER A 208 23.33 11.32 -23.65
C SER A 208 22.61 10.34 -24.58
N GLN A 209 22.82 9.03 -24.36
CA GLN A 209 22.05 7.97 -25.01
C GLN A 209 21.15 7.27 -23.97
N PRO A 210 19.85 7.11 -24.24
CA PRO A 210 19.11 7.55 -25.42
C PRO A 210 18.87 9.08 -25.45
N ARG A 211 18.89 9.68 -26.66
CA ARG A 211 18.64 11.12 -26.84
C ARG A 211 17.16 11.42 -26.61
N ARG A 212 16.86 12.17 -25.54
CA ARG A 212 15.48 12.50 -25.14
C ARG A 212 15.25 14.00 -25.08
N PHE A 213 14.15 14.42 -25.69
CA PHE A 213 13.64 15.78 -25.68
C PHE A 213 12.38 15.86 -24.82
N ARG A 214 12.14 17.00 -24.20
CA ARG A 214 10.95 17.26 -23.38
C ARG A 214 9.84 17.79 -24.28
N LEU A 215 8.67 17.18 -24.26
CA LEU A 215 7.49 17.71 -24.94
C LEU A 215 6.62 18.47 -23.92
N VAL A 216 6.39 19.75 -24.17
CA VAL A 216 5.69 20.66 -23.25
C VAL A 216 4.33 21.04 -23.82
N ASP A 217 3.33 21.09 -22.95
CA ASP A 217 2.00 21.60 -23.29
C ASP A 217 2.05 23.13 -23.45
N ALA A 218 1.81 23.60 -24.67
CA ALA A 218 1.77 25.03 -24.98
C ALA A 218 0.37 25.66 -24.75
N SER A 219 -0.66 24.85 -24.49
CA SER A 219 -2.05 25.32 -24.43
C SER A 219 -2.44 25.95 -23.09
N GLY A 220 -1.82 25.55 -21.98
CA GLY A 220 -2.29 25.85 -20.63
C GLY A 220 -1.63 27.03 -19.92
N GLY A 221 -0.78 27.83 -20.59
CA GLY A 221 -0.02 28.95 -20.00
C GLY A 221 1.04 28.56 -18.96
N ARG A 222 0.95 27.36 -18.37
CA ARG A 222 1.97 26.75 -17.51
C ARG A 222 2.74 25.70 -18.30
N GLU A 223 4.07 25.74 -18.20
CA GLU A 223 4.95 24.75 -18.84
C GLU A 223 4.80 23.36 -18.19
N ARG A 224 3.80 22.59 -18.61
CA ARG A 224 3.61 21.21 -18.17
C ARG A 224 4.29 20.25 -19.13
N THR A 225 5.13 19.36 -18.61
CA THR A 225 5.71 18.28 -19.42
C THR A 225 4.64 17.23 -19.71
N ILE A 226 4.36 17.00 -21.00
CA ILE A 226 3.43 15.96 -21.47
C ILE A 226 4.17 14.61 -21.52
N GLY A 227 5.41 14.63 -22.01
CA GLY A 227 6.19 13.42 -22.22
C GLY A 227 7.64 13.70 -22.59
N TYR A 228 8.41 12.64 -22.76
CA TYR A 228 9.71 12.70 -23.42
C TYR A 228 9.61 12.10 -24.82
N VAL A 229 10.30 12.71 -25.77
CA VAL A 229 10.44 12.21 -27.13
C VAL A 229 11.83 11.61 -27.27
N GLU A 230 11.91 10.31 -27.51
CA GLU A 230 13.16 9.60 -27.76
C GLU A 230 13.39 9.50 -29.26
N ILE A 231 14.56 9.97 -29.72
CA ILE A 231 14.94 9.91 -31.13
C ILE A 231 15.83 8.67 -31.32
N PRO A 232 15.37 7.66 -32.09
CA PRO A 232 16.21 6.53 -32.45
C PRO A 232 17.48 7.01 -33.19
N PRO A 233 18.64 6.37 -32.98
CA PRO A 233 19.89 6.79 -33.63
C PRO A 233 19.86 6.62 -35.16
N ASP A 234 19.02 5.72 -35.66
CA ASP A 234 18.75 5.44 -37.08
C ASP A 234 17.73 6.39 -37.72
N ALA A 235 16.98 7.15 -36.91
CA ALA A 235 16.01 8.11 -37.41
C ALA A 235 16.73 9.35 -37.99
N LYS A 236 16.53 9.64 -39.27
CA LYS A 236 17.11 10.81 -39.98
C LYS A 236 16.35 12.10 -39.66
N ILE A 237 15.99 12.33 -38.40
CA ILE A 237 15.21 13.48 -37.96
C ILE A 237 16.16 14.61 -37.53
N ALA A 238 16.09 15.75 -38.20
CA ALA A 238 16.84 16.96 -37.86
C ALA A 238 16.25 17.66 -36.62
N VAL A 239 16.28 16.97 -35.48
CA VAL A 239 15.58 17.39 -34.24
C VAL A 239 16.01 18.76 -33.71
N ASN A 240 17.27 19.16 -33.96
CA ASN A 240 17.80 20.44 -33.49
C ASN A 240 17.06 21.64 -34.11
N ASP A 241 16.57 21.50 -35.35
CA ASP A 241 15.83 22.55 -36.05
C ASP A 241 14.37 22.66 -35.57
N LEU A 242 13.92 21.66 -34.81
CA LEU A 242 12.57 21.53 -34.27
C LEU A 242 12.49 21.95 -32.79
N VAL A 243 13.62 22.13 -32.10
CA VAL A 243 13.64 22.61 -30.71
C VAL A 243 13.09 24.04 -30.65
N GLY A 244 12.19 24.29 -29.71
CA GLY A 244 11.44 25.53 -29.55
C GLY A 244 10.23 25.68 -30.47
N ARG A 245 9.99 24.71 -31.37
CA ARG A 245 8.82 24.71 -32.25
C ARG A 245 7.70 23.86 -31.67
N TYR A 246 6.46 24.22 -32.04
CA TYR A 246 5.31 23.38 -31.80
C TYR A 246 5.30 22.25 -32.83
N VAL A 247 5.27 21.00 -32.36
CA VAL A 247 5.39 19.81 -33.21
C VAL A 247 4.35 18.76 -32.85
N GLY A 248 3.98 17.95 -33.84
CA GLY A 248 3.28 16.69 -33.66
C GLY A 248 4.27 15.53 -33.78
N VAL A 249 4.23 14.59 -32.85
CA VAL A 249 5.08 13.40 -32.83
C VAL A 249 4.25 12.21 -33.28
N ARG A 250 4.73 11.50 -34.29
CA ARG A 250 4.26 10.16 -34.66
C ARG A 250 5.17 9.15 -33.99
N ALA A 251 4.63 8.33 -33.10
CA ALA A 251 5.40 7.46 -32.24
C ALA A 251 5.28 6.01 -32.71
N SER A 252 6.40 5.40 -33.12
CA SER A 252 6.46 3.97 -33.39
C SER A 252 6.19 3.14 -32.13
N LYS A 253 6.53 3.68 -30.96
CA LYS A 253 6.33 3.02 -29.67
C LYS A 253 6.06 4.02 -28.54
N LYS A 254 5.12 3.67 -27.66
CA LYS A 254 4.84 4.37 -26.39
C LYS A 254 5.27 3.50 -25.22
N ARG A 255 5.99 4.08 -24.25
CA ARG A 255 6.33 3.40 -22.99
C ARG A 255 6.24 4.37 -21.82
N LEU A 256 6.01 3.85 -20.61
CA LEU A 256 6.01 4.67 -19.39
C LEU A 256 7.38 4.57 -18.71
N GLN A 257 7.91 5.70 -18.25
CA GLN A 257 9.10 5.69 -17.41
C GLN A 257 8.78 5.06 -16.05
N ALA A 258 9.26 3.84 -15.82
CA ALA A 258 9.11 3.15 -14.54
C ALA A 258 10.04 3.76 -13.47
N GLY A 259 9.60 3.76 -12.21
CA GLY A 259 10.42 4.10 -11.05
C GLY A 259 10.36 5.57 -10.56
N ALA A 260 9.56 6.43 -11.20
CA ALA A 260 9.28 7.78 -10.71
C ALA A 260 7.89 7.86 -10.08
N ILE A 261 7.72 8.73 -9.06
CA ILE A 261 6.44 8.98 -8.37
C ILE A 261 5.35 9.48 -9.33
N ASN A 262 5.74 10.04 -10.47
CA ASN A 262 4.87 10.40 -11.58
C ASN A 262 5.43 9.82 -12.89
N PRO A 263 4.89 8.70 -13.41
CA PRO A 263 5.38 8.11 -14.65
C PRO A 263 5.10 9.06 -15.82
N VAL A 264 6.16 9.50 -16.48
CA VAL A 264 6.08 10.33 -17.68
C VAL A 264 6.14 9.42 -18.91
N PRO A 265 5.22 9.55 -19.89
CA PRO A 265 5.28 8.77 -21.11
C PRO A 265 6.51 9.15 -21.94
N ILE A 266 7.11 8.14 -22.56
CA ILE A 266 8.20 8.25 -23.51
C ILE A 266 7.66 7.80 -24.86
N TYR A 267 7.71 8.70 -25.84
CA TYR A 267 7.32 8.48 -27.23
C TYR A 267 8.59 8.25 -28.04
N VAL A 268 8.75 7.06 -28.62
CA VAL A 268 9.84 6.78 -29.54
C VAL A 268 9.43 7.32 -30.91
N ALA A 269 10.06 8.40 -31.36
CA ALA A 269 9.65 9.10 -32.57
C ALA A 269 9.96 8.27 -33.82
N GLU A 270 8.94 8.08 -34.65
CA GLU A 270 9.06 7.66 -36.04
C GLU A 270 9.21 8.87 -36.95
N ASP A 271 8.39 9.91 -36.70
CA ASP A 271 8.40 11.18 -37.44
C ASP A 271 8.01 12.34 -36.51
N ILE A 272 8.48 13.54 -36.82
CA ILE A 272 8.15 14.77 -36.10
C ILE A 272 7.77 15.85 -37.11
N VAL A 273 6.49 16.21 -37.11
CA VAL A 273 5.91 17.17 -38.04
C VAL A 273 5.80 18.52 -37.36
N PRO A 274 6.36 19.62 -37.93
CA PRO A 274 6.13 20.95 -37.40
C PRO A 274 4.65 21.33 -37.57
N LEU A 275 4.04 21.84 -36.50
CA LEU A 275 2.65 22.26 -36.46
C LEU A 275 2.57 23.75 -36.12
N GLN A 276 1.44 24.38 -36.42
CA GLN A 276 1.14 25.70 -35.87
C GLN A 276 0.69 25.53 -34.43
N PRO A 277 1.20 26.35 -33.48
CA PRO A 277 0.71 26.32 -32.11
C PRO A 277 -0.80 26.60 -32.12
N PRO A 278 -1.59 25.94 -31.24
CA PRO A 278 -2.99 26.27 -31.10
C PRO A 278 -3.06 27.77 -30.82
N LYS A 279 -3.94 28.48 -31.53
CA LYS A 279 -4.18 29.90 -31.29
C LYS A 279 -4.64 30.03 -29.84
N THR A 280 -3.71 30.31 -28.95
CA THR A 280 -3.97 30.48 -27.53
C THR A 280 -5.06 31.53 -27.46
N ALA A 281 -6.26 31.15 -27.00
CA ALA A 281 -7.36 32.09 -26.84
C ALA A 281 -6.78 33.25 -26.05
N ALA A 282 -6.67 34.41 -26.71
CA ALA A 282 -5.88 35.54 -26.25
C ALA A 282 -6.12 35.70 -24.77
N ALA A 283 -5.04 35.56 -23.97
CA ALA A 283 -5.12 35.61 -22.52
C ALA A 283 -6.05 36.76 -22.17
N VAL A 284 -7.24 36.42 -21.65
CA VAL A 284 -8.25 37.39 -21.28
C VAL A 284 -7.55 38.27 -20.27
N SER A 285 -7.14 39.46 -20.71
CA SER A 285 -6.43 40.42 -19.86
C SER A 285 -7.30 40.55 -18.62
N PRO A 286 -6.78 40.24 -17.42
CA PRO A 286 -7.55 40.43 -16.20
C PRO A 286 -7.85 41.93 -16.15
N GLY A 287 -9.09 42.30 -16.47
CA GLY A 287 -9.54 43.67 -16.45
C GLY A 287 -9.31 44.23 -15.06
N GLU A 288 -8.66 45.38 -15.01
CA GLU A 288 -8.53 46.20 -13.80
C GLU A 288 -9.93 46.40 -13.20
N HIS A 289 -10.17 45.78 -12.04
CA HIS A 289 -11.29 46.08 -11.16
C HIS A 289 -10.81 46.99 -10.04
#